data_AF-A0A894T8D7-F1
#
_entry.id   AF-A0A894T8D7-F1
#
_cell.length_a   1.000
_cell.length_b   1.000
_cell.length_c   1.000
_cell.angle_alpha   90.00
_cell.angle_beta   90.00
_cell.angle_gamma   90.00
#
_symmetry.space_group_name_H-M   'P 1'
#
loop_
_entity.id
_entity.type
_entity.pdbx_description
1 polymer ?
#
loop_
_entity_poly.entity_id
_entity_poly.type
_entity_poly.pdbx_seq_one_letter_code
_entity_poly.pdbx_strand_id
1 'polypeptide(L)'
;MKNTKVKGILILVSIIIAIILFVFVVGYIISYLDPKHSITGYSIAISFIGIFATFGGAYLGAKISGDNTRNLYKEQKKDANNELRYKSEFLFCMKLSDLKENHNILKHYAINKVDINNFEVDNTLQIVSVLDTYAIILMDILESDIVANLDYKTIKKVVDMLSDCNRYYNSFRDIDLELIDENDESVIINVDSPYKLNGEESDELTKIKFNLQSKDNYYESRFVVATFIYKNMDIKLKELINTINNKDIMELFLDNMLHSNPNEGFETKYNFNFLDKV
;
A
#
# COMPACT_ATOMS: atom_id res chain seq x y z
N MET A 1 16.50 0.60 -37.98
CA MET A 1 15.54 -0.52 -38.19
C MET A 1 15.54 -1.10 -39.62
N LYS A 2 15.90 -0.35 -40.68
CA LYS A 2 15.92 -0.84 -42.08
C LYS A 2 17.11 -1.77 -42.40
N ASN A 3 18.30 -1.49 -41.87
CA ASN A 3 19.53 -2.25 -42.17
C ASN A 3 19.58 -3.67 -41.58
N THR A 4 18.88 -3.96 -40.48
CA THR A 4 18.85 -5.29 -39.84
C THR A 4 18.00 -6.29 -40.63
N LYS A 5 16.89 -5.85 -41.23
CA LYS A 5 16.04 -6.70 -42.09
C LYS A 5 16.75 -7.09 -43.38
N VAL A 6 17.48 -6.16 -43.99
CA VAL A 6 18.27 -6.42 -45.22
C VAL A 6 19.38 -7.44 -44.96
N LYS A 7 20.10 -7.32 -43.84
CA LYS A 7 21.13 -8.31 -43.44
C LYS A 7 20.55 -9.70 -43.22
N GLY A 8 19.37 -9.81 -42.59
CA GLY A 8 18.69 -11.09 -42.36
C GLY A 8 18.32 -11.81 -43.67
N ILE A 9 17.80 -11.07 -44.64
CA ILE A 9 17.45 -11.61 -45.96
C ILE A 9 18.72 -12.09 -46.69
N LEU A 10 19.81 -11.32 -46.65
CA LEU A 10 21.09 -11.67 -47.27
C LEU A 10 21.71 -12.95 -46.69
N ILE A 11 21.62 -13.12 -45.37
CA ILE A 11 22.07 -14.34 -44.68
C ILE A 11 21.23 -15.55 -45.11
N LEU A 12 19.91 -15.39 -45.18
CA LEU A 12 18.99 -16.47 -45.55
C LEU A 12 19.22 -16.94 -46.99
N VAL A 13 19.41 -16.00 -47.93
CA VAL A 13 19.78 -16.30 -49.32
C VAL A 13 21.14 -17.00 -49.41
N SER A 14 22.13 -16.55 -48.64
CA SER A 14 23.46 -17.18 -48.60
C SER A 14 23.42 -18.62 -48.09
N ILE A 15 22.58 -18.92 -47.10
CA ILE A 15 22.38 -20.27 -46.57
C ILE A 15 21.74 -21.19 -47.62
N ILE A 16 20.74 -20.70 -48.36
CA ILE A 16 20.09 -21.49 -49.43
C ILE A 16 21.10 -21.84 -50.52
N ILE A 17 21.92 -20.87 -50.95
CA ILE A 17 22.96 -21.09 -51.96
C ILE A 17 23.99 -22.12 -51.46
N ALA A 18 24.42 -22.03 -50.20
CA ALA A 18 25.35 -22.98 -49.61
C ALA A 18 24.80 -24.41 -49.56
N ILE A 19 23.50 -24.57 -49.24
CA ILE A 19 22.81 -25.87 -49.24
C ILE A 19 22.77 -26.46 -50.65
N ILE A 20 22.42 -25.65 -51.67
CA ILE A 20 22.39 -26.10 -53.07
C ILE A 20 23.79 -26.55 -53.51
N LEU A 21 24.83 -25.76 -53.22
CA LEU A 21 26.22 -26.11 -53.54
C LEU A 21 26.65 -27.42 -52.84
N PHE A 22 26.29 -27.61 -51.57
CA PHE A 22 26.59 -28.84 -50.85
C PHE A 22 25.94 -30.06 -51.50
N VAL A 23 24.65 -29.99 -51.87
CA VAL A 23 23.95 -31.08 -52.58
C VAL A 23 24.63 -31.40 -53.91
N PHE A 24 25.04 -30.38 -54.67
CA PHE A 24 25.73 -30.57 -55.94
C PHE A 24 27.11 -31.23 -55.78
N VAL A 25 27.92 -30.76 -54.84
CA VAL A 25 29.28 -31.30 -54.61
C VAL A 25 29.22 -32.74 -54.11
N VAL A 26 28.40 -33.03 -53.10
CA VAL A 26 28.28 -34.38 -52.53
C VAL A 26 27.61 -35.34 -53.54
N GLY A 27 26.55 -34.90 -54.21
CA GLY A 27 25.89 -35.68 -55.25
C GLY A 27 26.81 -36.02 -56.42
N TYR A 28 27.65 -35.07 -56.86
CA TYR A 28 28.65 -35.29 -57.90
C TYR A 28 29.72 -36.30 -57.49
N ILE A 29 30.30 -36.18 -56.29
CA ILE A 29 31.33 -37.10 -55.79
C ILE A 29 30.81 -38.54 -55.73
N ILE A 30 29.60 -38.74 -55.20
CA ILE A 30 28.99 -40.08 -55.10
C ILE A 30 28.65 -40.62 -56.49
N SER A 31 28.14 -39.77 -57.39
CA SER A 31 27.86 -40.14 -58.80
C SER A 31 29.11 -40.54 -59.58
N TYR A 32 30.27 -39.97 -59.24
CA TYR A 32 31.54 -40.32 -59.85
C TYR A 32 32.05 -41.69 -59.36
N LEU A 33 31.82 -42.02 -58.09
CA LEU A 33 32.21 -43.29 -57.47
C LEU A 33 31.31 -44.47 -57.88
N ASP A 34 30.00 -44.23 -58.10
CA ASP A 34 29.06 -45.24 -58.60
C ASP A 34 28.18 -44.68 -59.76
N PRO A 35 28.68 -44.74 -61.00
CA PRO A 35 28.04 -44.13 -62.16
C PRO A 35 26.69 -44.75 -62.55
N LYS A 36 26.46 -46.02 -62.20
CA LYS A 36 25.20 -46.72 -62.49
C LYS A 36 24.04 -46.23 -61.62
N HIS A 37 24.34 -45.62 -60.48
CA HIS A 37 23.38 -45.19 -59.48
C HIS A 37 23.59 -43.72 -59.09
N SER A 38 23.96 -42.88 -60.06
CA SER A 38 24.25 -41.45 -59.88
C SER A 38 23.12 -40.65 -59.20
N ILE A 39 21.86 -40.95 -59.52
CA ILE A 39 20.69 -40.31 -58.91
C ILE A 39 20.63 -40.56 -57.39
N THR A 40 21.12 -41.71 -56.92
CA THR A 40 21.09 -42.12 -55.52
C THR A 40 21.98 -41.23 -54.64
N GLY A 41 23.10 -40.72 -55.17
CA GLY A 41 24.00 -39.81 -54.46
C GLY A 41 23.36 -38.48 -54.10
N TYR A 42 22.58 -37.89 -55.02
CA TYR A 42 21.82 -36.67 -54.77
C TYR A 42 20.69 -36.90 -53.76
N SER A 43 20.01 -38.05 -53.84
CA SER A 43 18.97 -38.43 -52.88
C SER A 43 19.51 -38.51 -51.45
N ILE A 44 20.68 -39.14 -51.25
CA ILE A 44 21.33 -39.24 -49.93
C ILE A 44 21.70 -37.86 -49.38
N ALA A 45 22.27 -36.97 -50.20
CA ALA A 45 22.65 -35.62 -49.78
C ALA A 45 21.44 -34.79 -49.36
N ILE A 46 20.33 -34.89 -50.11
CA ILE A 46 19.07 -34.21 -49.79
C ILE A 46 18.47 -34.77 -48.49
N SER A 47 18.45 -36.09 -48.31
CA SER A 47 17.95 -36.73 -47.08
C SER A 47 18.77 -36.32 -45.86
N PHE A 48 20.10 -36.21 -45.99
CA PHE A 48 20.98 -35.76 -44.91
C PHE A 48 20.66 -34.33 -44.47
N ILE A 49 20.53 -33.39 -45.42
CA ILE A 49 20.12 -32.01 -45.12
C ILE A 49 18.71 -31.97 -44.54
N GLY A 50 17.79 -32.78 -45.06
CA GLY A 50 16.42 -32.88 -44.59
C GLY A 50 16.35 -33.19 -43.09
N ILE A 51 17.17 -34.12 -42.60
CA ILE A 51 17.27 -34.46 -41.17
C ILE A 51 17.65 -33.22 -40.34
N PHE A 52 18.71 -32.51 -40.71
CA PHE A 52 19.14 -31.31 -39.99
C PHE A 52 18.15 -30.14 -40.14
N ALA A 53 17.47 -30.02 -41.27
CA ALA A 53 16.43 -29.01 -41.47
C ALA A 53 15.22 -29.26 -40.57
N THR A 54 14.78 -30.51 -40.42
CA THR A 54 13.68 -30.87 -39.52
C THR A 54 14.05 -30.65 -38.05
N PHE A 55 15.20 -31.17 -37.59
CA PHE A 55 15.63 -31.00 -36.21
C PHE A 55 16.00 -29.55 -35.88
N GLY A 56 16.72 -28.87 -36.78
CA GLY A 56 17.12 -27.48 -36.62
C GLY A 56 15.93 -26.53 -36.67
N GLY A 57 14.99 -26.76 -37.58
CA GLY A 57 13.73 -26.01 -37.65
C GLY A 57 12.87 -26.20 -36.41
N ALA A 58 12.73 -27.44 -35.94
CA ALA A 58 12.01 -27.75 -34.70
C ALA A 58 12.68 -27.10 -33.47
N TYR A 59 14.01 -27.18 -33.35
CA TYR A 59 14.76 -26.53 -32.28
C TYR A 59 14.60 -25.00 -32.30
N LEU A 60 14.75 -24.38 -33.47
CA LEU A 60 14.63 -22.92 -33.59
C LEU A 60 13.19 -22.46 -33.29
N GLY A 61 12.19 -23.20 -33.79
CA GLY A 61 10.78 -22.95 -33.48
C GLY A 61 10.47 -23.09 -31.99
N ALA A 62 10.96 -24.16 -31.36
CA ALA A 62 10.80 -24.39 -29.91
C ALA A 62 11.50 -23.30 -29.09
N LYS A 63 12.70 -22.85 -29.49
CA LYS A 63 13.42 -21.77 -28.82
C LYS A 63 12.67 -20.44 -28.89
N ILE A 64 12.23 -20.04 -30.08
CA ILE A 64 11.49 -18.78 -30.27
C ILE A 64 10.16 -18.82 -29.52
N SER A 65 9.45 -19.96 -29.59
CA SER A 65 8.20 -20.15 -28.84
C SER A 65 8.43 -20.08 -27.34
N GLY A 66 9.44 -20.77 -26.81
CA GLY A 66 9.78 -20.76 -25.39
C GLY A 66 10.19 -19.38 -24.88
N ASP A 67 11.02 -18.64 -25.62
CA ASP A 67 11.42 -17.28 -25.27
C ASP A 67 10.21 -16.33 -25.24
N ASN A 68 9.30 -16.44 -26.22
CA ASN A 68 8.07 -15.65 -26.25
C ASN A 68 7.13 -15.99 -25.08
N THR A 69 6.89 -17.28 -24.83
CA THR A 69 6.08 -17.73 -23.69
C THR A 69 6.66 -17.26 -22.36
N ARG A 70 7.99 -17.28 -22.21
CA ARG A 70 8.66 -16.78 -21.01
C ARG A 70 8.46 -15.29 -20.80
N ASN A 71 8.52 -14.49 -21.87
CA ASN A 71 8.28 -13.05 -21.78
C ASN A 71 6.83 -12.73 -21.43
N LEU A 72 5.88 -13.38 -22.11
CA LEU A 72 4.44 -13.26 -21.81
C LEU A 72 4.13 -13.63 -20.36
N TYR A 73 4.73 -14.72 -19.85
CA TYR A 73 4.54 -15.12 -18.45
C TYR A 73 5.07 -14.07 -17.46
N LYS A 74 6.21 -13.43 -17.76
CA LYS A 74 6.75 -12.35 -16.91
C LYS A 74 5.85 -11.11 -16.91
N GLU A 75 5.30 -10.75 -18.07
CA GLU A 75 4.35 -9.63 -18.19
C GLU A 75 3.07 -9.91 -17.43
N GLN A 76 2.45 -11.08 -17.63
CA GLN A 76 1.26 -11.50 -16.88
C GLN A 76 1.49 -11.50 -15.37
N LYS A 77 2.64 -11.99 -14.91
CA LYS A 77 2.99 -11.96 -13.48
C LYS A 77 3.14 -10.53 -12.95
N LYS A 78 3.71 -9.62 -13.77
CA LYS A 78 3.86 -8.21 -13.40
C LYS A 78 2.48 -7.53 -13.31
N ASP A 79 1.60 -7.80 -14.26
CA ASP A 79 0.25 -7.21 -14.30
C ASP A 79 -0.59 -7.72 -13.12
N ALA A 80 -0.55 -9.02 -12.83
CA ALA A 80 -1.21 -9.60 -11.67
C ALA A 80 -0.69 -9.02 -10.35
N ASN A 81 0.63 -8.84 -10.21
CA ASN A 81 1.22 -8.20 -9.03
C ASN A 81 0.80 -6.73 -8.91
N ASN A 82 0.71 -6.00 -10.02
CA ASN A 82 0.22 -4.63 -10.01
C ASN A 82 -1.23 -4.57 -9.55
N GLU A 83 -2.10 -5.43 -10.09
CA GLU A 83 -3.52 -5.52 -9.72
C GLU A 83 -3.68 -5.80 -8.21
N LEU A 84 -2.92 -6.75 -7.66
CA LEU A 84 -2.92 -7.04 -6.22
C LEU A 84 -2.50 -5.82 -5.39
N ARG A 85 -1.48 -5.08 -5.85
CA ARG A 85 -1.04 -3.85 -5.19
C ARG A 85 -2.11 -2.77 -5.23
N TYR A 86 -2.72 -2.52 -6.39
CA TYR A 86 -3.83 -1.56 -6.53
C TYR A 86 -5.00 -1.91 -5.59
N LYS A 87 -5.40 -3.18 -5.55
CA LYS A 87 -6.46 -3.64 -4.65
C LYS A 87 -6.11 -3.40 -3.17
N SER A 88 -4.86 -3.68 -2.79
CA SER A 88 -4.40 -3.51 -1.41
C SER A 88 -4.33 -2.02 -1.02
N GLU A 89 -3.82 -1.16 -1.91
CA GLU A 89 -3.83 0.30 -1.72
C GLU A 89 -5.25 0.85 -1.60
N PHE A 90 -6.19 0.36 -2.43
CA PHE A 90 -7.60 0.75 -2.35
C PHE A 90 -8.23 0.39 -1.01
N LEU A 91 -8.09 -0.86 -0.56
CA LEU A 91 -8.62 -1.32 0.72
C LEU A 91 -7.97 -0.59 1.91
N PHE A 92 -6.67 -0.32 1.81
CA PHE A 92 -5.96 0.48 2.80
C PHE A 92 -6.53 1.91 2.88
N CYS A 93 -6.78 2.57 1.75
CA CYS A 93 -7.38 3.91 1.73
C CYS A 93 -8.81 3.93 2.28
N MET A 94 -9.58 2.86 2.08
CA MET A 94 -10.91 2.70 2.67
C MET A 94 -10.82 2.67 4.20
N LYS A 95 -9.97 1.82 4.77
CA LYS A 95 -9.74 1.77 6.24
C LYS A 95 -9.18 3.09 6.79
N LEU A 96 -8.35 3.79 6.03
CA LEU A 96 -7.87 5.13 6.41
C LEU A 96 -8.98 6.18 6.41
N SER A 97 -10.00 6.03 5.55
CA SER A 97 -11.18 6.89 5.56
C SER A 97 -11.94 6.73 6.88
N ASP A 98 -12.16 5.49 7.32
CA ASP A 98 -12.77 5.18 8.61
C ASP A 98 -11.94 5.75 9.77
N LEU A 99 -10.61 5.59 9.72
CA LEU A 99 -9.69 6.14 10.72
C LEU A 99 -9.80 7.67 10.81
N LYS A 100 -9.97 8.33 9.67
CA LYS A 100 -10.11 9.79 9.58
C LYS A 100 -11.47 10.27 10.09
N GLU A 101 -12.55 9.52 9.85
CA GLU A 101 -13.86 9.81 10.43
C GLU A 101 -13.80 9.73 11.95
N ASN A 102 -13.23 8.64 12.47
CA ASN A 102 -12.96 8.45 13.90
C ASN A 102 -12.08 9.57 14.49
N HIS A 103 -11.04 9.99 13.76
CA HIS A 103 -10.21 11.13 14.14
C HIS A 103 -11.03 12.43 14.25
N ASN A 104 -11.97 12.67 13.34
CA ASN A 104 -12.85 13.83 13.38
C ASN A 104 -13.83 13.80 14.57
N ILE A 105 -14.28 12.62 14.98
CA ILE A 105 -15.10 12.45 16.19
C ILE A 105 -14.30 12.90 17.42
N LEU A 106 -13.05 12.42 17.58
CA LEU A 106 -12.20 12.87 18.68
C LEU A 106 -11.91 14.37 18.62
N LYS A 107 -11.67 14.92 17.42
CA LYS A 107 -11.48 16.36 17.23
C LYS A 107 -12.70 17.15 17.71
N HIS A 108 -13.91 16.70 17.34
CA HIS A 108 -15.15 17.35 17.76
C HIS A 108 -15.30 17.34 19.27
N TYR A 109 -15.03 16.20 19.92
CA TYR A 109 -15.01 16.08 21.37
C TYR A 109 -13.99 17.02 22.02
N ALA A 110 -12.74 16.99 21.55
CA ALA A 110 -11.64 17.75 22.13
C ALA A 110 -11.82 19.28 22.02
N ILE A 111 -12.40 19.76 20.92
CA ILE A 111 -12.56 21.20 20.66
C ILE A 111 -13.91 21.73 21.18
N ASN A 112 -14.99 21.00 20.90
CA ASN A 112 -16.35 21.48 21.17
C ASN A 112 -16.89 20.99 22.52
N LYS A 113 -16.17 20.08 23.20
CA LYS A 113 -16.56 19.51 24.49
C LYS A 113 -17.91 18.77 24.46
N VAL A 114 -18.24 18.16 23.31
CA VAL A 114 -19.47 17.39 23.12
C VAL A 114 -19.10 15.92 22.98
N ASP A 115 -19.55 15.10 23.93
CA ASP A 115 -19.40 13.64 23.85
C ASP A 115 -20.52 13.02 23.03
N ILE A 116 -20.17 12.50 21.87
CA ILE A 116 -21.06 11.78 20.96
C ILE A 116 -20.73 10.29 20.88
N ASN A 117 -19.68 9.83 21.56
CA ASN A 117 -19.12 8.49 21.40
C ASN A 117 -18.81 7.79 22.74
N ASN A 118 -19.43 8.26 23.83
CA ASN A 118 -19.23 7.75 25.19
C ASN A 118 -17.75 7.73 25.59
N PHE A 119 -17.04 8.81 25.27
CA PHE A 119 -15.69 9.05 25.78
C PHE A 119 -15.70 9.38 27.27
N GLU A 120 -16.86 9.68 27.86
CA GLU A 120 -17.01 10.04 29.25
C GLU A 120 -17.90 9.05 30.01
N VAL A 121 -17.54 8.78 31.27
CA VAL A 121 -18.41 8.13 32.27
C VAL A 121 -18.25 8.92 33.56
N ASP A 122 -19.36 9.40 34.12
CA ASP A 122 -19.36 10.23 35.33
C ASP A 122 -18.40 11.43 35.26
N ASN A 123 -18.35 12.10 34.10
CA ASN A 123 -17.43 13.18 33.72
C ASN A 123 -15.96 12.77 33.57
N THR A 124 -15.58 11.53 33.90
CA THR A 124 -14.23 11.02 33.73
C THR A 124 -13.95 10.56 32.31
N LEU A 125 -12.82 10.98 31.74
CA LEU A 125 -12.36 10.53 30.42
C LEU A 125 -12.03 9.04 30.40
N GLN A 126 -12.71 8.29 29.55
CA GLN A 126 -12.39 6.91 29.23
C GLN A 126 -11.26 6.87 28.20
N ILE A 127 -10.01 6.85 28.69
CA ILE A 127 -8.81 6.87 27.84
C ILE A 127 -8.78 5.72 26.82
N VAL A 128 -9.32 4.56 27.20
CA VAL A 128 -9.43 3.39 26.32
C VAL A 128 -10.32 3.71 25.13
N SER A 129 -11.52 4.23 25.36
CA SER A 129 -12.46 4.61 24.29
C SER A 129 -11.86 5.64 23.31
N VAL A 130 -11.12 6.61 23.85
CA VAL A 130 -10.41 7.62 23.03
C VAL A 130 -9.35 6.98 22.14
N LEU A 131 -8.56 6.05 22.67
CA LEU A 131 -7.45 5.44 21.93
C LEU A 131 -7.94 4.34 20.96
N ASP A 132 -9.01 3.62 21.31
CA ASP A 132 -9.66 2.61 20.48
C ASP A 132 -10.20 3.18 19.17
N THR A 133 -10.56 4.47 19.18
CA THR A 133 -10.90 5.26 17.99
C THR A 133 -9.85 5.14 16.88
N TYR A 134 -8.57 4.95 17.25
CA TYR A 134 -7.48 4.68 16.32
C TYR A 134 -7.03 3.22 16.34
N ALA A 135 -6.81 2.66 17.53
CA ALA A 135 -6.11 1.40 17.70
C ALA A 135 -6.82 0.23 17.00
N ILE A 136 -8.16 0.18 17.05
CA ILE A 136 -8.95 -0.89 16.43
C ILE A 136 -8.70 -0.93 14.91
N ILE A 137 -8.77 0.21 14.24
CA ILE A 137 -8.60 0.29 12.79
C ILE A 137 -7.14 0.04 12.41
N LEU A 138 -6.18 0.53 13.19
CA LEU A 138 -4.76 0.28 12.96
C LEU A 138 -4.43 -1.21 13.10
N MET A 139 -4.99 -1.91 14.10
CA MET A 139 -4.85 -3.36 14.25
C MET A 139 -5.50 -4.10 13.09
N ASP A 140 -6.71 -3.72 12.69
CA ASP A 140 -7.42 -4.31 11.54
C ASP A 140 -6.70 -4.06 10.20
N ILE A 141 -5.92 -2.98 10.06
CA ILE A 141 -4.99 -2.82 8.95
C ILE A 141 -3.85 -3.84 9.05
N LEU A 142 -3.21 -3.97 10.21
CA LEU A 142 -2.03 -4.83 10.42
C LEU A 142 -2.33 -6.33 10.35
N GLU A 143 -3.55 -6.75 10.72
CA GLU A 143 -3.99 -8.15 10.67
C GLU A 143 -4.51 -8.55 9.29
N SER A 144 -4.78 -7.57 8.42
CA SER A 144 -5.34 -7.82 7.09
C SER A 144 -4.29 -8.29 6.09
N ASP A 145 -4.71 -9.16 5.16
CA ASP A 145 -3.89 -9.64 4.04
C ASP A 145 -3.34 -8.51 3.14
N ILE A 146 -3.89 -7.28 3.23
CA ILE A 146 -3.40 -6.12 2.48
C ILE A 146 -1.95 -5.77 2.84
N VAL A 147 -1.51 -6.07 4.07
CA VAL A 147 -0.17 -5.73 4.58
C VAL A 147 0.93 -6.33 3.72
N ALA A 148 0.72 -7.54 3.19
CA ALA A 148 1.70 -8.23 2.35
C ALA A 148 2.07 -7.44 1.08
N ASN A 149 1.20 -6.53 0.64
CA ASN A 149 1.37 -5.75 -0.58
C ASN A 149 1.57 -4.25 -0.32
N LEU A 150 1.54 -3.80 0.95
CA LEU A 150 1.88 -2.43 1.33
C LEU A 150 3.40 -2.27 1.40
N ASP A 151 3.86 -1.04 1.19
CA ASP A 151 5.28 -0.76 1.36
C ASP A 151 5.67 -0.68 2.84
N TYR A 152 6.94 -1.00 3.12
CA TYR A 152 7.47 -1.02 4.48
C TYR A 152 7.33 0.34 5.20
N LYS A 153 7.40 1.45 4.47
CA LYS A 153 7.29 2.79 5.06
C LYS A 153 5.88 3.04 5.56
N THR A 154 4.85 2.66 4.79
CA THR A 154 3.45 2.71 5.21
C THR A 154 3.21 1.83 6.43
N ILE A 155 3.65 0.56 6.39
CA ILE A 155 3.48 -0.37 7.51
C ILE A 155 4.15 0.18 8.78
N LYS A 156 5.37 0.71 8.66
CA LYS A 156 6.08 1.31 9.78
C LYS A 156 5.29 2.48 10.39
N LYS A 157 4.68 3.35 9.57
CA LYS A 157 3.85 4.46 10.07
C LYS A 157 2.60 4.00 10.80
N VAL A 158 1.94 2.92 10.35
CA VAL A 158 0.81 2.30 11.06
C VAL A 158 1.27 1.77 12.42
N VAL A 159 2.39 1.03 12.45
CA VAL A 159 2.97 0.49 13.69
C VAL A 159 3.38 1.60 14.65
N ASP A 160 4.03 2.66 14.16
CA ASP A 160 4.43 3.81 14.97
C ASP A 160 3.21 4.47 15.63
N MET A 161 2.12 4.65 14.89
CA MET A 161 0.88 5.25 15.39
C MET A 161 0.17 4.36 16.43
N LEU A 162 0.15 3.03 16.21
CA LEU A 162 -0.37 2.07 17.19
C LEU A 162 0.51 2.04 18.45
N SER A 163 1.83 2.15 18.29
CA SER A 163 2.76 2.26 19.42
C SER A 163 2.54 3.54 20.22
N ASP A 164 2.19 4.66 19.57
CA ASP A 164 1.82 5.90 20.25
C ASP A 164 0.52 5.72 21.03
N CYS A 165 -0.48 4.99 20.51
CA CYS A 165 -1.70 4.65 21.26
C CYS A 165 -1.35 3.91 22.56
N ASN A 166 -0.50 2.88 22.47
CA ASN A 166 -0.06 2.13 23.64
C ASN A 166 0.75 3.00 24.62
N ARG A 167 1.60 3.91 24.12
CA ARG A 167 2.35 4.85 24.98
C ARG A 167 1.37 5.74 25.73
N TYR A 168 0.44 6.39 25.04
CA TYR A 168 -0.54 7.29 25.64
C TYR A 168 -1.48 6.58 26.62
N TYR A 169 -1.90 5.35 26.33
CA TYR A 169 -2.66 4.54 27.28
C TYR A 169 -1.90 4.40 28.60
N ASN A 170 -0.63 4.00 28.57
CA ASN A 170 0.17 3.85 29.78
C ASN A 170 0.50 5.19 30.43
N SER A 171 0.66 6.27 29.65
CA SER A 171 0.92 7.60 30.18
C SER A 171 -0.27 8.17 30.94
N PHE A 172 -1.51 7.93 30.47
CA PHE A 172 -2.71 8.59 31.01
C PHE A 172 -3.61 7.67 31.84
N ARG A 173 -3.48 6.34 31.76
CA ARG A 173 -4.25 5.41 32.59
C ARG A 173 -3.92 5.55 34.08
N ASP A 174 -2.65 5.77 34.38
CA ASP A 174 -2.17 5.84 35.77
C ASP A 174 -2.22 7.28 36.32
N ILE A 175 -2.65 8.25 35.51
CA ILE A 175 -2.85 9.64 35.92
C ILE A 175 -4.33 9.83 36.24
N ASP A 176 -4.60 10.18 37.50
CA ASP A 176 -5.92 10.66 37.87
C ASP A 176 -6.13 12.03 37.20
N LEU A 177 -6.97 12.06 36.17
CA LEU A 177 -7.27 13.28 35.41
C LEU A 177 -8.20 14.21 36.18
N GLU A 178 -8.76 13.76 37.30
CA GLU A 178 -9.79 14.46 38.06
C GLU A 178 -9.44 14.63 39.53
N LEU A 179 -8.16 14.53 39.90
CA LEU A 179 -7.76 14.97 41.23
C LEU A 179 -7.93 16.48 41.32
N ILE A 180 -8.97 16.84 42.05
CA ILE A 180 -9.21 18.15 42.59
C ILE A 180 -8.14 18.38 43.67
N ASP A 181 -7.28 19.39 43.49
CA ASP A 181 -6.30 19.74 44.50
C ASP A 181 -6.96 20.38 45.74
N GLU A 182 -6.15 20.73 46.73
CA GLU A 182 -6.61 21.38 47.98
C GLU A 182 -7.35 22.72 47.74
N ASN A 183 -7.29 23.27 46.52
CA ASN A 183 -7.90 24.53 46.09
C ASN A 183 -9.12 24.35 45.17
N ASP A 184 -9.64 23.13 45.02
CA ASP A 184 -10.76 22.80 44.14
C ASP A 184 -10.42 22.85 42.62
N GLU A 185 -9.13 22.78 42.25
CA GLU A 185 -8.69 22.83 40.84
C GLU A 185 -8.43 21.42 40.26
N SER A 186 -8.86 21.16 39.01
CA SER A 186 -8.49 19.91 38.32
C SER A 186 -6.99 19.88 38.00
N VAL A 187 -6.28 18.88 38.53
CA VAL A 187 -4.84 18.73 38.34
C VAL A 187 -4.54 17.43 37.60
N ILE A 188 -3.93 17.56 36.41
CA ILE A 188 -3.17 16.47 35.79
C ILE A 188 -1.95 16.22 36.69
N ILE A 189 -1.96 15.15 37.48
CA ILE A 189 -0.88 14.85 38.42
C ILE A 189 0.39 14.40 37.69
N ASN A 190 1.51 14.86 38.26
CA ASN A 190 2.90 14.76 37.87
C ASN A 190 3.33 13.44 37.20
N VAL A 191 4.08 13.64 36.12
CA VAL A 191 4.61 12.74 35.10
C VAL A 191 5.62 11.70 35.58
N ASP A 192 5.74 11.31 36.86
CA ASP A 192 6.82 10.40 37.34
C ASP A 192 6.59 8.88 37.07
N SER A 193 6.05 8.53 35.90
CA SER A 193 5.92 7.15 35.41
C SER A 193 7.08 6.75 34.47
N PRO A 194 7.53 5.49 34.44
CA PRO A 194 8.48 5.00 33.44
C PRO A 194 7.97 5.05 31.99
N TYR A 195 6.68 5.35 31.78
CA TYR A 195 6.03 5.50 30.46
C TYR A 195 5.75 6.98 30.09
N LYS A 196 6.62 7.89 30.54
CA LYS A 196 6.53 9.34 30.30
C LYS A 196 6.34 9.71 28.83
N LEU A 197 5.48 10.71 28.61
CA LEU A 197 5.57 11.58 27.44
C LEU A 197 7.00 12.10 27.30
N ASN A 198 7.49 12.25 26.08
CA ASN A 198 8.80 12.85 25.88
C ASN A 198 8.78 14.35 26.26
N GLY A 199 9.95 15.00 26.32
CA GLY A 199 10.05 16.40 26.74
C GLY A 199 9.20 17.35 25.89
N GLU A 200 9.18 17.15 24.58
CA GLU A 200 8.38 17.99 23.66
C GLU A 200 6.87 17.75 23.85
N GLU A 201 6.46 16.51 24.03
CA GLU A 201 5.06 16.13 24.32
C GLU A 201 4.59 16.69 25.66
N SER A 202 5.44 16.66 26.69
CA SER A 202 5.15 17.25 28.01
C SER A 202 4.99 18.78 27.91
N ASP A 203 5.87 19.44 27.16
CA ASP A 203 5.77 20.88 26.90
C ASP A 203 4.50 21.23 26.12
N GLU A 204 4.11 20.39 25.15
CA GLU A 204 2.88 20.57 24.39
C GLU A 204 1.64 20.44 25.29
N LEU A 205 1.57 19.38 26.11
CA LEU A 205 0.48 19.17 27.06
C LEU A 205 0.33 20.38 28.00
N THR A 206 1.45 20.89 28.50
CA THR A 206 1.50 22.09 29.35
C THR A 206 0.98 23.33 28.61
N LYS A 207 1.39 23.53 27.35
CA LYS A 207 0.88 24.63 26.51
C LYS A 207 -0.63 24.51 26.28
N ILE A 208 -1.14 23.30 26.04
CA ILE A 208 -2.58 23.06 25.85
C ILE A 208 -3.33 23.40 27.13
N LYS A 209 -2.84 22.95 28.28
CA LYS A 209 -3.38 23.30 29.60
C LYS A 209 -3.51 24.81 29.72
N PHE A 210 -2.40 25.55 29.68
CA PHE A 210 -2.41 27.01 29.84
C PHE A 210 -3.37 27.74 28.88
N ASN A 211 -3.42 27.31 27.61
CA ASN A 211 -4.32 27.90 26.63
C ASN A 211 -5.81 27.69 26.98
N LEU A 212 -6.16 26.53 27.54
CA LEU A 212 -7.54 26.25 27.96
C LEU A 212 -7.88 27.03 29.24
N GLN A 213 -6.98 27.07 30.23
CA GLN A 213 -7.18 27.87 31.45
C GLN A 213 -7.41 29.36 31.13
N SER A 214 -6.66 29.92 30.19
CA SER A 214 -6.80 31.34 29.81
C SER A 214 -8.13 31.69 29.16
N LYS A 215 -8.85 30.69 28.62
CA LYS A 215 -10.12 30.88 27.89
C LYS A 215 -11.34 30.52 28.75
N ASP A 216 -11.15 29.68 29.76
CA ASP A 216 -12.20 29.11 30.59
C ASP A 216 -11.65 28.83 31.99
N ASN A 217 -12.15 29.56 32.99
CA ASN A 217 -11.73 29.40 34.39
C ASN A 217 -12.11 28.03 34.97
N TYR A 218 -13.05 27.31 34.36
CA TYR A 218 -13.49 25.98 34.77
C TYR A 218 -13.08 24.91 33.75
N TYR A 219 -11.91 25.07 33.13
CA TYR A 219 -11.39 24.09 32.18
C TYR A 219 -11.21 22.71 32.85
N GLU A 220 -11.54 21.65 32.11
CA GLU A 220 -11.52 20.28 32.62
C GLU A 220 -10.36 19.51 31.99
N SER A 221 -9.58 18.84 32.84
CA SER A 221 -8.34 18.14 32.47
C SER A 221 -8.55 17.05 31.41
N ARG A 222 -9.75 16.46 31.31
CA ARG A 222 -10.10 15.54 30.22
C ARG A 222 -9.96 16.15 28.83
N PHE A 223 -10.37 17.41 28.65
CA PHE A 223 -10.27 18.07 27.35
C PHE A 223 -8.83 18.43 27.01
N VAL A 224 -7.97 18.66 28.01
CA VAL A 224 -6.52 18.83 27.82
C VAL A 224 -5.92 17.58 27.21
N VAL A 225 -6.19 16.41 27.82
CA VAL A 225 -5.68 15.11 27.34
C VAL A 225 -6.24 14.74 25.97
N ALA A 226 -7.56 14.89 25.78
CA ALA A 226 -8.18 14.60 24.49
C ALA A 226 -7.62 15.50 23.37
N THR A 227 -7.40 16.79 23.65
CA THR A 227 -6.78 17.73 22.70
C THR A 227 -5.33 17.34 22.39
N PHE A 228 -4.57 16.91 23.39
CA PHE A 228 -3.20 16.45 23.20
C PHE A 228 -3.13 15.22 22.29
N ILE A 229 -3.95 14.20 22.57
CA ILE A 229 -4.01 12.97 21.76
C ILE A 229 -4.46 13.31 20.34
N TYR A 230 -5.53 14.11 20.19
CA TYR A 230 -6.03 14.56 18.90
C TYR A 230 -4.92 15.20 18.05
N LYS A 231 -4.18 16.17 18.59
CA LYS A 231 -3.14 16.89 17.83
C LYS A 231 -1.99 15.99 17.41
N ASN A 232 -1.53 15.14 18.31
CA ASN A 232 -0.44 14.21 18.00
C ASN A 232 -0.87 13.18 16.95
N MET A 233 -2.09 12.65 17.07
CA MET A 233 -2.65 11.72 16.08
C MET A 233 -2.93 12.39 14.72
N ASP A 234 -3.31 13.68 14.68
CA ASP A 234 -3.48 14.43 13.43
C ASP A 234 -2.17 14.50 12.63
N ILE A 235 -1.04 14.74 13.32
CA ILE A 235 0.29 14.74 12.69
C ILE A 235 0.60 13.36 12.12
N LYS A 236 0.40 12.29 12.90
CA LYS A 236 0.67 10.91 12.49
C LYS A 236 -0.22 10.47 11.32
N LEU A 237 -1.49 10.84 11.35
CA LEU A 237 -2.44 10.55 10.29
C LEU A 237 -2.04 11.25 8.98
N LYS A 238 -1.64 12.53 9.04
CA LYS A 238 -1.13 13.25 7.86
C LYS A 238 0.14 12.60 7.29
N GLU A 239 1.06 12.19 8.16
CA GLU A 239 2.26 11.47 7.72
C GLU A 239 1.93 10.12 7.08
N LEU A 240 0.94 9.40 7.59
CA LEU A 240 0.47 8.13 7.06
C LEU A 240 -0.19 8.30 5.69
N ILE A 241 -1.08 9.29 5.54
CA ILE A 241 -1.71 9.64 4.27
C ILE A 241 -0.65 9.99 3.21
N ASN A 242 0.41 10.71 3.59
CA ASN A 242 1.53 11.04 2.69
C ASN A 242 2.36 9.82 2.23
N THR A 243 2.10 8.62 2.74
CA THR A 243 2.72 7.38 2.22
C THR A 243 1.96 6.78 1.04
N ILE A 244 0.72 7.22 0.78
CA ILE A 244 -0.09 6.70 -0.33
C ILE A 244 0.50 7.21 -1.66
N ASN A 245 0.94 6.27 -2.49
CA ASN A 245 1.58 6.59 -3.77
C ASN A 245 0.56 6.94 -4.86
N ASN A 246 -0.65 6.39 -4.77
CA ASN A 246 -1.69 6.54 -5.79
C ASN A 246 -2.63 7.71 -5.46
N LYS A 247 -2.42 8.83 -6.15
CA LYS A 247 -3.20 10.06 -5.97
C LYS A 247 -4.68 9.89 -6.32
N ASP A 248 -5.00 9.12 -7.35
CA ASP A 248 -6.40 8.94 -7.76
C ASP A 248 -7.20 8.19 -6.68
N ILE A 249 -6.61 7.17 -6.06
CA ILE A 249 -7.22 6.45 -4.93
C ILE A 249 -7.31 7.37 -3.70
N MET A 250 -6.24 8.13 -3.43
CA MET A 250 -6.24 9.09 -2.33
C MET A 250 -7.36 10.13 -2.51
N GLU A 251 -7.56 10.66 -3.71
CA GLU A 251 -8.60 11.65 -4.00
C GLU A 251 -10.02 11.08 -3.79
N LEU A 252 -10.23 9.82 -4.21
CA LEU A 252 -11.52 9.13 -4.06
C LEU A 252 -11.97 8.99 -2.60
N PHE A 253 -11.04 8.69 -1.70
CA PHE A 253 -11.37 8.37 -0.30
C PHE A 253 -11.08 9.50 0.69
N LEU A 254 -10.16 10.40 0.35
CA LEU A 254 -9.58 11.34 1.32
C LEU A 254 -9.75 12.81 0.90
N ASP A 255 -9.56 13.21 -0.37
CA ASP A 255 -9.63 14.65 -0.76
C ASP A 255 -11.04 15.24 -0.71
N ASN A 256 -12.07 14.50 -1.13
CA ASN A 256 -13.47 14.95 -0.98
C ASN A 256 -13.87 15.16 0.50
N MET A 257 -13.10 14.63 1.45
CA MET A 257 -13.26 14.85 2.90
C MET A 257 -12.14 15.72 3.51
N LEU A 258 -11.07 16.11 2.79
CA LEU A 258 -9.98 16.97 3.31
C LEU A 258 -10.34 18.46 3.17
N HIS A 259 -11.27 18.78 2.27
CA HIS A 259 -11.77 20.14 2.03
C HIS A 259 -13.05 20.50 2.79
N SER A 260 -13.62 19.59 3.60
CA SER A 260 -14.80 19.91 4.41
C SER A 260 -14.42 20.88 5.53
N ASN A 261 -14.90 22.12 5.40
CA ASN A 261 -14.86 23.13 6.45
C ASN A 261 -15.50 22.55 7.74
N PRO A 262 -14.95 22.79 8.94
CA PRO A 262 -15.48 22.24 10.19
C PRO A 262 -16.90 22.70 10.54
N ASN A 263 -17.46 23.68 9.81
CA ASN A 263 -18.82 24.20 9.98
C ASN A 263 -19.83 23.64 8.96
N GLU A 264 -19.39 22.82 8.01
CA GLU A 264 -20.28 22.10 7.11
C GLU A 264 -20.37 20.67 7.62
N GLY A 265 -21.27 20.46 8.58
CA GLY A 265 -21.78 19.12 8.85
C GLY A 265 -22.23 18.53 7.51
N PHE A 266 -21.74 17.33 7.19
CA PHE A 266 -22.09 16.64 5.96
C PHE A 266 -23.62 16.60 5.83
N GLU A 267 -24.19 17.35 4.88
CA GLU A 267 -25.42 16.89 4.23
C GLU A 267 -25.03 15.64 3.45
N THR A 268 -25.10 14.48 4.11
CA THR A 268 -25.01 13.19 3.44
C THR A 268 -26.14 13.11 2.43
N LYS A 269 -25.82 13.32 1.15
CA LYS A 269 -26.75 13.17 0.01
C LYS A 269 -27.30 11.73 -0.12
N TYR A 270 -26.78 10.79 0.67
CA TYR A 270 -27.30 9.44 0.84
C TYR A 270 -27.51 9.15 2.32
N ASN A 271 -28.69 9.50 2.81
CA ASN A 271 -29.19 9.07 4.10
C ASN A 271 -29.53 7.56 3.99
N PHE A 272 -28.64 6.68 4.45
CA PHE A 272 -28.99 5.26 4.60
C PHE A 272 -29.87 5.08 5.85
N ASN A 273 -31.14 5.49 5.72
CA ASN A 273 -32.21 5.03 6.60
C ASN A 273 -32.42 3.53 6.35
N PHE A 274 -31.63 2.69 7.00
CA PHE A 274 -31.85 1.25 7.04
C PHE A 274 -31.97 0.73 8.46
N LEU A 275 -32.68 1.43 9.35
CA LEU A 275 -33.04 0.90 10.67
C LEU A 275 -34.39 1.42 11.21
N ASP A 276 -35.34 1.77 10.34
CA ASP A 276 -36.74 2.08 10.74
C ASP A 276 -37.78 1.09 10.17
N LYS A 277 -37.35 -0.13 9.84
CA LYS A 277 -38.25 -1.25 9.54
C LYS A 277 -37.69 -2.59 10.02
N VAL A 278 -37.67 -2.81 11.34
CA VAL A 278 -38.08 -4.07 12.00
C VAL A 278 -38.68 -3.72 13.35
#